data_AF-A0A0C3PPN8-F1
#
_entry.id   AF-A0A0C3PPN8-F1
#
_cell.length_a   1.000
_cell.length_b   1.000
_cell.length_c   1.000
_cell.angle_alpha   90.00
_cell.angle_beta   90.00
_cell.angle_gamma   90.00
#
_symmetry.space_group_name_H-M   'P 1'
#
loop_
_entity.id
_entity.type
_entity.pdbx_description
1 polymer ?
#
loop_
_entity_poly.entity_id
_entity_poly.type
_entity_poly.pdbx_seq_one_letter_code
_entity_poly.pdbx_strand_id
1 'polypeptide(L)'
;MHHLLKFLQKSHLTIVNWPHGASPPGPGFKYKKLKAGPLHQLVVPYLWRKLGLLYDGQTDDEEEQDSLDDVLEIEIKCWNEEVINISDTDPLKGEIVLIKATNGTVLWQISDDPEWQKSPKEMDCQQQGMEVLGFSLSEATLCGGIKS
;
A
#
# COMPACT_ATOMS: atom_id res chain seq x y z
N MET A 1 -4.84 1.29 14.15
CA MET A 1 -3.76 2.11 13.58
C MET A 1 -3.30 1.52 12.23
N HIS A 2 -4.25 1.19 11.33
CA HIS A 2 -4.00 0.79 9.93
C HIS A 2 -4.02 1.99 8.96
N HIS A 3 -4.20 3.20 9.50
CA HIS A 3 -4.45 4.41 8.69
C HIS A 3 -3.31 4.74 7.72
N LEU A 4 -2.05 4.50 8.08
CA LEU A 4 -0.93 4.84 7.21
C LEU A 4 -0.87 3.94 5.98
N LEU A 5 -0.87 2.61 6.16
CA LEU A 5 -0.84 1.68 5.02
C LEU A 5 -2.07 1.86 4.12
N LYS A 6 -3.26 2.03 4.73
CA LYS A 6 -4.51 2.33 4.02
C LYS A 6 -4.46 3.67 3.29
N PHE A 7 -3.79 4.68 3.86
CA PHE A 7 -3.58 5.97 3.21
C PHE A 7 -2.63 5.83 2.02
N LEU A 8 -1.48 5.17 2.20
CA LEU A 8 -0.52 4.91 1.13
C LEU A 8 -1.20 4.17 -0.03
N GLN A 9 -1.95 3.10 0.25
CA GLN A 9 -2.71 2.37 -0.75
C GLN A 9 -3.74 3.26 -1.48
N LYS A 10 -4.61 3.97 -0.75
CA LYS A 10 -5.67 4.81 -1.34
C LYS A 10 -5.14 6.02 -2.11
N SER A 11 -3.95 6.48 -1.76
CA SER A 11 -3.28 7.60 -2.43
C SER A 11 -2.28 7.14 -3.48
N HIS A 12 -2.15 5.82 -3.71
CA HIS A 12 -1.21 5.21 -4.65
C HIS A 12 0.24 5.67 -4.39
N LEU A 13 0.66 5.58 -3.14
CA LEU A 13 1.98 5.98 -2.68
C LEU A 13 2.77 4.79 -2.13
N THR A 14 4.09 4.85 -2.29
CA THR A 14 5.06 3.92 -1.71
C THR A 14 6.14 4.72 -0.98
N ILE A 15 6.50 4.26 0.22
CA ILE A 15 7.67 4.76 0.94
C ILE A 15 8.86 3.88 0.55
N VAL A 16 9.89 4.46 -0.05
CA VAL A 16 11.13 3.75 -0.39
C VAL A 16 12.28 4.23 0.48
N ASN A 17 13.38 3.49 0.47
CA ASN A 17 14.59 3.79 1.23
C ASN A 17 14.36 3.86 2.75
N TRP A 18 13.49 3.00 3.28
CA TRP A 18 13.32 2.91 4.72
C TRP A 18 14.61 2.39 5.40
N PRO A 19 15.12 3.04 6.46
CA PRO A 19 16.41 2.70 7.05
C PRO A 19 16.45 1.30 7.65
N HIS A 20 17.58 0.63 7.47
CA HIS A 20 17.80 -0.71 8.01
C HIS A 20 17.83 -0.69 9.55
N GLY A 21 17.09 -1.60 10.18
CA GLY A 21 17.00 -1.69 11.65
C GLY A 21 16.00 -0.71 12.30
N ALA A 22 15.44 0.23 11.52
CA ALA A 22 14.29 1.02 11.96
C ALA A 22 13.00 0.20 11.79
N SER A 23 12.12 0.20 12.80
CA SER A 23 10.82 -0.44 12.66
C SER A 23 10.03 0.22 11.52
N PRO A 24 9.52 -0.53 10.53
CA PRO A 24 8.80 0.07 9.41
C PRO A 24 7.54 0.82 9.88
N PRO A 25 7.13 1.87 9.16
CA PRO A 25 5.82 2.47 9.34
C PRO A 25 4.75 1.40 9.14
N GLY A 26 3.76 1.34 10.01
CA GLY A 26 2.75 0.27 9.94
C GLY A 26 1.91 0.16 11.21
N PRO A 27 1.12 -0.91 11.34
CA PRO A 27 0.27 -1.14 12.49
C PRO A 27 1.11 -1.23 13.77
N GLY A 28 0.91 -0.29 14.69
CA GLY A 28 1.67 -0.24 15.94
C GLY A 28 3.02 0.48 15.84
N PHE A 29 3.38 1.04 14.68
CA PHE A 29 4.52 1.94 14.56
C PHE A 29 4.30 3.18 15.44
N LYS A 30 5.26 3.43 16.33
CA LYS A 30 5.27 4.61 17.19
C LYS A 30 6.57 5.34 16.93
N TYR A 31 6.51 6.51 16.30
CA TYR A 31 7.70 7.32 16.02
C TYR A 31 8.50 7.63 17.31
N LYS A 32 7.80 7.80 18.44
CA LYS A 32 8.43 8.00 19.78
C LYS A 32 9.29 6.82 20.26
N LYS A 33 9.16 5.64 19.65
CA LYS A 33 9.98 4.45 19.95
C LYS A 33 11.22 4.34 19.06
N LEU A 34 11.41 5.25 18.11
CA LEU A 34 12.65 5.29 17.31
C LEU A 34 13.82 5.58 18.24
N LYS A 35 14.81 4.68 18.23
CA LYS A 35 16.08 4.88 18.94
C LYS A 35 16.93 5.92 18.22
N ALA A 36 17.97 6.43 18.89
CA ALA A 36 18.89 7.43 18.36
C ALA A 36 19.48 7.06 16.99
N GLY A 37 19.91 5.81 16.79
CA GLY A 37 20.45 5.35 15.51
C GLY A 37 19.47 5.47 14.33
N PRO A 38 18.32 4.77 14.37
CA PRO A 38 17.25 4.94 13.39
C PRO A 38 16.80 6.39 13.20
N LEU A 39 16.68 7.16 14.29
CA LEU A 39 16.30 8.57 14.20
C LEU A 39 17.36 9.40 13.48
N HIS A 40 18.64 9.16 13.74
CA HIS A 40 19.76 9.81 13.06
C HIS A 40 19.73 9.51 11.55
N GLN A 41 19.52 8.25 11.17
CA GLN A 41 19.38 7.84 9.77
C GLN A 41 18.20 8.53 9.06
N LEU A 42 17.13 8.85 9.79
CA LEU A 42 15.97 9.56 9.26
C LEU A 42 16.21 11.06 9.13
N VAL A 43 16.83 11.66 10.14
CA VAL A 43 16.88 13.11 10.33
C VAL A 43 18.08 13.74 9.64
N VAL A 44 19.25 13.10 9.66
CA VAL A 44 20.49 13.69 9.13
C VAL A 44 20.44 13.95 7.63
N PRO A 45 19.99 13.02 6.76
CA PRO A 45 19.90 13.30 5.32
C PRO A 45 18.96 14.47 5.01
N TYR A 46 17.84 14.56 5.73
CA TYR A 46 16.88 15.66 5.57
C TYR A 46 17.48 17.01 6.00
N LEU A 47 18.10 17.06 7.18
CA LEU A 47 18.72 18.29 7.69
C LEU A 47 19.87 18.73 6.80
N TRP A 48 20.70 17.81 6.35
CA TRP A 48 21.76 18.10 5.38
C TRP A 48 21.18 18.72 4.11
N ARG A 49 20.16 18.14 3.46
CA ARG A 49 19.63 18.75 2.22
C ARG A 49 19.00 20.13 2.46
N LYS A 50 18.28 20.29 3.57
CA LYS A 50 17.56 21.55 3.85
C LYS A 50 18.46 22.67 4.32
N LEU A 51 19.52 22.36 5.04
CA LEU A 51 20.42 23.33 5.66
C LEU A 51 21.79 23.39 4.96
N GLY A 52 22.13 22.39 4.15
CA GLY A 52 23.36 22.31 3.38
C GLY A 52 24.59 22.48 4.24
N LEU A 53 25.45 23.42 3.83
CA LEU A 53 26.67 23.83 4.52
C LEU A 53 26.43 24.39 5.94
N LEU A 54 25.20 24.78 6.30
CA LEU A 54 24.89 25.23 7.67
C LEU A 54 24.70 24.06 8.64
N TYR A 55 24.60 22.84 8.12
CA TYR A 55 24.60 21.60 8.92
C TYR A 55 26.01 21.03 9.10
N ASP A 56 27.04 21.70 8.60
CA ASP A 56 28.43 21.48 9.01
C ASP A 56 28.56 21.90 10.48
N GLY A 57 28.20 20.99 11.36
CA GLY A 57 28.65 21.05 12.73
C GLY A 57 30.15 20.81 12.68
N GLN A 58 30.92 21.89 12.79
CA GLN A 58 32.35 21.95 13.08
C GLN A 58 32.91 20.59 13.50
N THR A 59 33.25 19.77 12.50
CA THR A 59 34.00 18.54 12.69
C THR A 59 35.41 18.90 12.30
N ASP A 60 36.19 19.22 13.32
CA ASP A 60 37.65 19.31 13.23
C ASP A 60 38.15 17.87 13.02
N ASP A 61 37.98 17.35 11.81
CA ASP A 61 38.72 16.22 11.28
C ASP A 61 38.65 16.27 9.76
N GLU A 62 39.80 16.57 9.17
CA GLU A 62 40.09 16.48 7.74
C GLU A 62 40.03 15.01 7.32
N GLU A 63 38.84 14.43 7.17
CA GLU A 63 38.69 13.14 6.49
C GLU A 63 37.69 13.28 5.34
N GLU A 64 38.27 13.19 4.14
CA GLU A 64 37.68 12.92 2.83
C GLU A 64 36.16 13.08 2.74
N GLN A 65 35.75 14.14 2.02
CA GLN A 65 34.49 14.10 1.29
C GLN A 65 34.56 13.03 0.20
N ASP A 66 34.57 11.76 0.61
CA ASP A 66 34.25 10.67 -0.29
C ASP A 66 32.76 10.82 -0.63
N SER A 67 32.46 10.78 -1.92
CA SER A 67 31.19 11.18 -2.51
C SER A 67 29.99 10.56 -1.79
N LEU A 68 29.28 11.35 -0.98
CA LEU A 68 28.02 11.03 -0.31
C LEU A 68 26.82 10.93 -1.26
N ASP A 69 27.04 10.54 -2.51
CA ASP A 69 25.99 10.40 -3.53
C ASP A 69 25.03 9.23 -3.19
N ASP A 70 25.42 8.34 -2.26
CA ASP A 70 24.72 7.08 -1.95
C ASP A 70 23.90 7.04 -0.65
N VAL A 71 23.76 8.16 0.10
CA VAL A 71 22.86 8.14 1.27
C VAL A 71 21.40 8.24 0.82
N LEU A 72 20.79 7.08 0.60
CA LEU A 72 19.40 6.91 0.24
C LEU A 72 18.47 7.47 1.33
N GLU A 73 17.96 8.69 1.11
CA GLU A 73 16.91 9.28 1.92
C GLU A 73 15.58 8.54 1.70
N ILE A 74 14.77 8.45 2.75
CA ILE A 74 13.36 8.09 2.62
C ILE A 74 12.68 8.96 1.58
N GLU A 75 12.06 8.32 0.61
CA GLU A 75 11.32 8.98 -0.45
C GLU A 75 9.89 8.44 -0.50
N ILE A 76 8.94 9.33 -0.79
CA ILE A 76 7.54 8.96 -1.05
C ILE A 76 7.31 9.06 -2.55
N LYS A 77 7.04 7.94 -3.19
CA LYS A 77 6.80 7.84 -4.64
C LYS A 77 5.34 7.58 -4.93
N CYS A 78 4.82 8.15 -6.01
CA CYS A 78 3.56 7.71 -6.60
C CYS A 78 3.75 6.38 -7.34
N TRP A 79 2.70 5.56 -7.39
CA TRP A 79 2.67 4.40 -8.26
C TRP A 79 2.57 4.83 -9.73
N ASN A 80 3.09 3.98 -10.61
CA ASN A 80 2.92 4.13 -12.04
C ASN A 80 1.46 3.86 -12.45
N GLU A 81 1.01 4.43 -13.56
CA GLU A 81 -0.36 4.24 -14.08
C GLU A 81 -0.70 2.75 -14.30
N GLU A 82 0.28 1.97 -14.78
CA GLU A 82 0.14 0.52 -14.96
C GLU A 82 -0.23 -0.20 -13.65
N VAL A 83 0.36 0.22 -12.52
CA VAL A 83 0.14 -0.35 -11.19
C VAL A 83 -1.20 0.12 -10.60
N ILE A 84 -1.54 1.38 -10.86
CA ILE A 84 -2.84 1.95 -10.44
C ILE A 84 -3.99 1.21 -11.12
N ASN A 85 -3.84 0.90 -12.41
CA ASN A 85 -4.86 0.27 -13.24
C ASN A 85 -5.08 -1.23 -12.95
N ILE A 86 -4.20 -1.87 -12.17
CA ILE A 86 -4.40 -3.25 -11.71
C ILE A 86 -5.70 -3.31 -10.88
N SER A 87 -6.59 -4.27 -11.19
CA SER A 87 -7.85 -4.42 -10.47
C SER A 87 -7.63 -4.93 -9.03
N ASP A 88 -8.53 -4.58 -8.13
CA ASP A 88 -8.48 -5.06 -6.74
C ASP A 88 -8.76 -6.56 -6.60
N THR A 89 -9.20 -7.21 -7.67
CA THR A 89 -9.39 -8.67 -7.75
C THR A 89 -8.18 -9.40 -8.35
N ASP A 90 -7.26 -8.66 -8.97
CA ASP A 90 -6.06 -9.24 -9.56
C ASP A 90 -5.09 -9.69 -8.44
N PRO A 91 -4.62 -10.95 -8.47
CA PRO A 91 -3.60 -11.42 -7.54
C PRO A 91 -2.36 -10.51 -7.46
N LEU A 92 -1.95 -9.89 -8.57
CA LEU A 92 -0.79 -9.00 -8.66
C LEU A 92 -0.95 -7.72 -7.85
N LYS A 93 -2.19 -7.28 -7.59
CA LYS A 93 -2.44 -6.12 -6.74
C LYS A 93 -1.91 -6.35 -5.32
N GLY A 94 -1.99 -7.59 -4.83
CA GLY A 94 -1.45 -7.97 -3.52
C GLY A 94 0.07 -7.81 -3.40
N GLU A 95 0.79 -7.91 -4.52
CA GLU A 95 2.25 -7.81 -4.57
C GLU A 95 2.76 -6.35 -4.62
N ILE A 96 1.85 -5.37 -4.73
CA ILE A 96 2.24 -3.96 -4.76
C ILE A 96 2.88 -3.56 -3.43
N VAL A 97 4.12 -3.08 -3.53
CA VAL A 97 4.94 -2.67 -2.40
C VAL A 97 4.49 -1.31 -1.87
N LEU A 98 4.18 -1.26 -0.58
CA LEU A 98 3.86 -0.02 0.15
C LEU A 98 5.09 0.57 0.83
N ILE A 99 5.99 -0.29 1.34
CA ILE A 99 7.19 0.14 2.05
C ILE A 99 8.37 -0.73 1.66
N LYS A 100 9.46 -0.10 1.21
CA LYS A 100 10.70 -0.74 0.81
C LYS A 100 11.89 -0.18 1.59
N ALA A 101 12.74 -1.06 2.09
CA ALA A 101 13.98 -0.70 2.78
C ALA A 101 15.06 -0.18 1.81
N THR A 102 16.08 0.50 2.34
CA THR A 102 17.25 0.99 1.58
C THR A 102 18.00 -0.13 0.86
N ASN A 103 18.08 -1.32 1.44
CA ASN A 103 18.70 -2.51 0.83
C ASN A 103 17.79 -3.21 -0.21
N GLY A 104 16.63 -2.63 -0.51
CA GLY A 104 15.67 -3.18 -1.45
C GLY A 104 14.70 -4.22 -0.88
N THR A 105 14.80 -4.58 0.39
CA THR A 105 13.85 -5.51 1.03
C THR A 105 12.45 -4.90 1.10
N VAL A 106 11.43 -5.68 0.71
CA VAL A 106 10.01 -5.31 0.87
C VAL A 106 9.64 -5.49 2.35
N LEU A 107 9.17 -4.42 2.99
CA LEU A 107 8.76 -4.43 4.39
C LEU A 107 7.25 -4.55 4.55
N TRP A 108 6.50 -3.97 3.62
CA TRP A 108 5.03 -4.07 3.55
C TRP A 108 4.57 -4.06 2.10
N GLN A 109 3.65 -4.96 1.78
CA GLN A 109 2.90 -5.00 0.53
C GLN A 109 1.39 -5.10 0.81
N ILE A 110 0.55 -4.92 -0.21
CA ILE A 110 -0.91 -4.91 -0.05
C ILE A 110 -1.43 -6.22 0.56
N SER A 111 -0.87 -7.36 0.16
CA SER A 111 -1.32 -8.67 0.66
C SER A 111 -1.08 -8.90 2.15
N ASP A 112 -0.23 -8.08 2.78
CA ASP A 112 0.04 -8.13 4.21
C ASP A 112 -1.10 -7.49 5.02
N ASP A 113 -1.99 -6.72 4.37
CA ASP A 113 -3.19 -6.19 5.01
C ASP A 113 -4.20 -7.33 5.24
N PRO A 114 -4.66 -7.58 6.48
CA PRO A 114 -5.68 -8.58 6.75
C PRO A 114 -7.03 -8.27 6.07
N GLU A 115 -7.30 -7.04 5.63
CA GLU A 115 -8.46 -6.72 4.79
C GLU A 115 -8.32 -7.33 3.38
N TRP A 116 -7.11 -7.37 2.81
CA TRP A 116 -6.84 -7.99 1.51
C TRP A 116 -7.12 -9.49 1.51
N GLN A 117 -6.78 -10.18 2.60
CA GLN A 117 -6.99 -11.63 2.72
C GLN A 117 -8.46 -12.04 2.86
N LYS A 118 -9.38 -11.08 3.09
CA LYS A 118 -10.81 -11.34 3.21
C LYS A 118 -11.54 -11.27 1.87
N SER A 119 -10.93 -10.71 0.82
CA SER A 119 -11.58 -10.46 -0.46
C SER A 119 -11.76 -11.66 -1.42
N PRO A 120 -11.24 -12.89 -1.21
CA PRO A 120 -11.55 -13.98 -2.15
C PRO A 120 -12.90 -14.68 -1.94
N LYS A 121 -13.65 -14.45 -0.84
CA LYS A 121 -14.83 -15.27 -0.50
C LYS A 121 -16.15 -14.53 -0.27
N GLU A 122 -16.17 -13.20 -0.28
CA GLU A 122 -17.39 -12.44 0.07
C GLU A 122 -18.13 -11.83 -1.14
N MET A 123 -17.84 -12.27 -2.36
CA MET A 123 -18.61 -11.90 -3.56
C MET A 123 -19.37 -13.06 -4.22
N ASP A 124 -19.12 -14.32 -3.82
CA ASP A 124 -19.84 -15.48 -4.38
C ASP A 124 -21.19 -15.74 -3.69
N CYS A 125 -21.40 -15.22 -2.47
CA CYS A 125 -22.61 -15.51 -1.69
C CYS A 125 -23.83 -14.65 -2.04
N GLN A 126 -23.70 -13.58 -2.85
CA GLN A 126 -24.81 -12.66 -3.12
C GLN A 126 -25.33 -12.67 -4.56
N GLN A 127 -24.74 -13.43 -5.50
CA GLN A 127 -25.22 -13.47 -6.89
C GLN A 127 -25.93 -14.77 -7.31
N GLN A 128 -25.98 -15.82 -6.48
CA GLN A 128 -26.72 -17.05 -6.81
C GLN A 128 -28.19 -17.06 -6.33
N GLY A 129 -28.85 -15.90 -6.34
CA GLY A 129 -30.24 -15.75 -5.89
C GLY A 129 -31.20 -15.16 -6.91
N MET A 130 -30.82 -15.00 -8.18
CA MET A 130 -31.69 -14.32 -9.16
C MET A 130 -31.46 -14.77 -10.61
N GLU A 131 -31.67 -16.05 -10.92
CA GLU A 131 -31.90 -16.46 -12.31
C GLU A 131 -32.47 -17.88 -12.44
N VAL A 132 -33.74 -18.09 -12.09
CA VAL A 132 -34.64 -18.85 -12.97
C VAL A 132 -36.04 -18.32 -12.69
N LEU A 133 -36.60 -17.56 -13.63
CA LEU A 133 -37.97 -17.64 -14.14
C LEU A 133 -38.16 -16.47 -15.12
N GLY A 134 -37.46 -16.57 -16.25
CA GLY A 134 -37.71 -15.77 -17.43
C GLY A 134 -38.66 -16.53 -18.37
N PHE A 135 -39.82 -15.93 -18.59
CA PHE A 135 -40.72 -16.05 -19.76
C PHE A 135 -41.59 -17.31 -19.92
N SER A 136 -42.90 -17.12 -19.76
CA SER A 136 -43.78 -17.08 -20.95
C SER A 136 -45.09 -16.36 -20.62
N LEU A 137 -45.30 -15.22 -21.28
CA LEU A 137 -46.57 -14.51 -21.33
C LEU A 137 -47.36 -15.08 -22.52
N SER A 138 -48.56 -15.60 -22.27
CA SER A 138 -49.60 -15.70 -23.32
C SER A 138 -50.97 -15.84 -22.67
N GLU A 139 -51.75 -14.76 -22.79
CA GLU A 139 -53.22 -14.77 -22.72
C GLU A 139 -53.80 -15.77 -23.73
N ALA A 140 -54.89 -16.45 -23.36
CA ALA A 140 -56.19 -16.34 -24.05
C ALA A 140 -57.20 -17.43 -23.65
N THR A 141 -58.46 -17.01 -23.62
CA THR A 141 -59.70 -17.76 -23.88
C THR A 141 -60.43 -18.43 -22.71
N LEU A 142 -61.31 -17.63 -22.12
CA LEU A 142 -62.62 -18.05 -21.64
C LEU A 142 -63.44 -18.62 -22.82
N CYS A 143 -63.80 -19.91 -22.77
CA CYS A 143 -64.98 -20.47 -23.45
C CYS A 143 -65.28 -21.87 -22.87
N GLY A 144 -66.58 -22.16 -22.69
CA GLY A 144 -67.08 -23.22 -21.80
C GLY A 144 -67.12 -24.63 -22.38
N GLY A 145 -67.73 -25.55 -21.62
CA GLY A 145 -68.00 -26.92 -22.08
C GLY A 145 -68.44 -27.84 -20.96
N ILE A 146 -69.70 -28.27 -21.02
CA ILE A 146 -70.43 -29.17 -20.12
C ILE A 146 -70.05 -30.65 -20.39
N LYS A 147 -70.24 -31.51 -19.38
CA LYS A 147 -70.45 -32.98 -19.34
C LYS A 147 -69.36 -33.71 -18.53
N SER A 148 -69.69 -34.70 -17.69
CA SER A 148 -70.81 -35.65 -17.72
C SER A 148 -71.45 -35.86 -16.34
#